data_AF-A0A376LAT6-F1
#
_entry.id   AF-A0A376LAT6-F1
#
_cell.length_a   1.000
_cell.length_b   1.000
_cell.length_c   1.000
_cell.angle_alpha   90.00
_cell.angle_beta   90.00
_cell.angle_gamma   90.00
#
_symmetry.space_group_name_H-M   'P 1'
#
loop_
_entity.id
_entity.type
_entity.pdbx_description
1 polymer ?
#
loop_
_entity_poly.entity_id
_entity_poly.type
_entity_poly.pdbx_seq_one_letter_code
_entity_poly.pdbx_strand_id
1 'polypeptide(L)'
;MGNTSIQTQSYRAVDKDAGQSRSYIIPFALLCSLFFLWAVANNLNDILLPQFQQAFTLTNFQAGLIQSAFYFGYFIIPIPAGILMKKLSYKAGIITGLFLYAFGAALFWPAAEIMNYTLFLVGLFIIAAGLGCLETAANPFVTVLGPESSGHFRLNLAQTFNSFGAIIAVVFGQSLILSNVPHQSQDVLDKMSPEQLSAYKHSLVLSVQTPYMIIVAIVLLVALLIMLTKFPALQSDNHSDAKQGSFSASLSRLARIRHWRWAVLAQFCYVGAQTACWSYLIRYAVEEIPSMTAGFAANYLTGTMVCFFIGRFTGTWLISRFAPHKVLAAYALIAMALCLISAFAGGHVGLIALTFMQCLYVDSVPNNLLAGH
;
A
#
# COMPACT_ATOMS: atom_id res chain seq x y z
N MET A 1 50.94 -13.33 13.55
CA MET A 1 50.14 -12.79 12.43
C MET A 1 49.32 -13.93 11.85
N GLY A 2 48.13 -14.18 12.40
CA GLY A 2 47.24 -15.27 11.97
C GLY A 2 46.26 -14.74 10.94
N ASN A 3 46.36 -15.24 9.72
CA ASN A 3 45.58 -14.82 8.56
C ASN A 3 44.18 -15.46 8.64
N THR A 4 43.24 -14.83 9.34
CA THR A 4 41.82 -15.22 9.35
C THR A 4 41.16 -14.72 8.06
N SER A 5 41.31 -15.49 7.00
CA SER A 5 40.50 -15.35 5.79
C SER A 5 39.04 -15.67 6.14
N ILE A 6 38.22 -14.63 6.19
CA ILE A 6 36.77 -14.77 6.25
C ILE A 6 36.34 -15.40 4.92
N GLN A 7 35.90 -16.65 4.94
CA GLN A 7 35.24 -17.27 3.80
C GLN A 7 33.96 -16.47 3.50
N THR A 8 34.02 -15.62 2.48
CA THR A 8 32.85 -15.05 1.84
C THR A 8 32.07 -16.20 1.19
N GLN A 9 31.06 -16.72 1.89
CA GLN A 9 30.05 -17.58 1.27
C GLN A 9 29.44 -16.81 0.11
N SER A 10 29.83 -17.20 -1.10
CA SER A 10 29.26 -16.67 -2.33
C SER A 10 27.76 -16.94 -2.32
N TYR A 11 26.94 -15.90 -2.35
CA TYR A 11 25.52 -15.97 -2.66
C TYR A 11 25.35 -16.43 -4.13
N ARG A 12 25.60 -17.72 -4.39
CA ARG A 12 25.41 -18.33 -5.71
C ARG A 12 24.03 -18.98 -5.74
N ALA A 13 23.21 -18.52 -6.68
CA ALA A 13 22.09 -19.33 -7.17
C ALA A 13 22.66 -20.66 -7.68
N VAL A 14 22.01 -21.75 -7.31
CA VAL A 14 22.26 -23.05 -7.96
C VAL A 14 21.79 -22.90 -9.39
N ASP A 15 22.73 -22.75 -10.33
CA ASP A 15 22.46 -22.92 -11.76
C ASP A 15 22.00 -24.36 -11.99
N LYS A 16 20.68 -24.57 -12.05
CA LYS A 16 20.09 -25.81 -12.58
C LYS A 16 18.83 -25.52 -13.42
N ASP A 17 19.01 -25.73 -14.72
CA ASP A 17 18.06 -26.06 -15.79
C ASP A 17 17.00 -25.03 -16.23
N ALA A 18 17.01 -24.76 -17.54
CA ALA A 18 16.03 -23.98 -18.30
C ALA A 18 14.56 -24.47 -18.16
N GLY A 19 14.34 -25.69 -17.63
CA GLY A 19 13.02 -26.24 -17.31
C GLY A 19 12.37 -25.64 -16.05
N GLN A 20 13.13 -25.04 -15.12
CA GLN A 20 12.58 -24.41 -13.91
C GLN A 20 11.96 -23.02 -14.18
N SER A 21 12.34 -22.36 -15.28
CA SER A 21 11.86 -21.01 -15.63
C SER A 21 10.34 -20.91 -15.77
N ARG A 22 9.68 -21.94 -16.31
CA ARG A 22 8.20 -21.99 -16.42
C ARG A 22 7.50 -22.18 -15.07
N SER A 23 8.18 -22.73 -14.06
CA SER A 23 7.57 -23.02 -12.75
C SER A 23 7.30 -21.77 -11.91
N TYR A 24 7.94 -20.63 -12.23
CA TYR A 24 7.77 -19.37 -11.47
C TYR A 24 6.80 -18.40 -12.14
N ILE A 25 6.55 -18.53 -13.45
CA ILE A 25 5.74 -17.59 -14.23
C ILE A 25 4.26 -17.69 -13.84
N ILE A 26 3.72 -18.90 -13.70
CA ILE A 26 2.30 -19.09 -13.33
C ILE A 26 2.02 -18.56 -11.91
N PRO A 27 2.81 -18.92 -10.87
CA PRO A 27 2.66 -18.32 -9.54
C PRO A 27 2.81 -16.80 -9.52
N PHE A 28 3.69 -16.25 -10.35
CA PHE A 28 3.89 -14.80 -10.44
C PHE A 28 2.73 -14.08 -11.15
N ALA A 29 2.19 -14.63 -12.25
CA ALA A 29 1.00 -14.09 -12.91
C ALA A 29 -0.21 -14.14 -11.98
N LEU A 30 -0.34 -15.23 -11.20
CA LEU A 30 -1.35 -15.34 -10.16
C LEU A 30 -1.14 -14.28 -9.07
N LEU A 31 0.09 -14.04 -8.60
CA LEU A 31 0.32 -12.97 -7.63
C LEU A 31 -0.02 -11.59 -8.21
N CYS A 32 0.27 -11.31 -9.48
CA CYS A 32 -0.12 -10.04 -10.10
C CYS A 32 -1.64 -9.86 -10.11
N SER A 33 -2.40 -10.90 -10.47
CA SER A 33 -3.87 -10.82 -10.40
C SER A 33 -4.37 -10.69 -8.97
N LEU A 34 -3.73 -11.35 -8.00
CA LEU A 34 -4.08 -11.21 -6.59
C LEU A 34 -3.76 -9.81 -6.03
N PHE A 35 -2.65 -9.20 -6.45
CA PHE A 35 -2.32 -7.80 -6.12
C PHE A 35 -3.36 -6.84 -6.69
N PHE A 36 -3.85 -7.11 -7.90
CA PHE A 36 -4.96 -6.37 -8.49
C PHE A 36 -6.26 -6.54 -7.67
N LEU A 37 -6.70 -7.76 -7.38
CA LEU A 37 -7.91 -8.02 -6.59
C LEU A 37 -7.84 -7.38 -5.20
N TRP A 38 -6.69 -7.53 -4.55
CA TRP A 38 -6.39 -6.89 -3.26
C TRP A 38 -6.48 -5.36 -3.35
N ALA A 39 -5.85 -4.76 -4.36
CA ALA A 39 -5.88 -3.31 -4.53
C ALA A 39 -7.30 -2.79 -4.77
N VAL A 40 -8.13 -3.52 -5.53
CA VAL A 40 -9.55 -3.17 -5.68
C VAL A 40 -10.23 -3.17 -4.31
N ALA A 41 -10.11 -4.25 -3.55
CA ALA A 41 -10.78 -4.39 -2.26
C ALA A 41 -10.33 -3.33 -1.23
N ASN A 42 -9.02 -3.04 -1.19
CA ASN A 42 -8.45 -2.04 -0.29
C ASN A 42 -8.89 -0.62 -0.66
N ASN A 43 -8.82 -0.24 -1.94
CA ASN A 43 -9.22 1.11 -2.35
C ASN A 43 -10.73 1.31 -2.24
N LEU A 44 -11.55 0.26 -2.40
CA LEU A 44 -12.98 0.33 -2.08
C LEU A 44 -13.23 0.58 -0.58
N ASN A 45 -12.45 -0.04 0.30
CA ASN A 45 -12.50 0.24 1.73
C ASN A 45 -12.17 1.72 2.01
N ASP A 46 -11.14 2.26 1.38
CA ASP A 46 -10.73 3.66 1.55
C ASP A 46 -11.81 4.65 1.08
N ILE A 47 -12.63 4.30 0.08
CA ILE A 47 -13.77 5.10 -0.37
C ILE A 47 -14.94 5.06 0.64
N LEU A 48 -15.18 3.89 1.23
CA LEU A 48 -16.31 3.64 2.12
C LEU A 48 -16.08 4.12 3.56
N LEU A 49 -14.84 4.04 4.03
CA LEU A 49 -14.47 4.33 5.41
C LEU A 49 -14.80 5.77 5.85
N PRO A 50 -14.61 6.82 5.03
CA PRO A 50 -15.07 8.17 5.36
C PRO A 50 -16.59 8.28 5.50
N GLN A 51 -17.36 7.59 4.65
CA GLN A 51 -18.83 7.58 4.75
C GLN A 51 -19.25 6.95 6.07
N PHE A 52 -18.63 5.82 6.42
CA PHE A 52 -18.85 5.16 7.70
C PHE A 52 -18.53 6.12 8.87
N GLN A 53 -17.39 6.83 8.81
CA GLN A 53 -17.02 7.80 9.84
C GLN A 53 -18.02 8.96 9.96
N GLN A 54 -18.57 9.46 8.85
CA GLN A 54 -19.58 10.53 8.87
C GLN A 54 -20.89 10.10 9.54
N ALA A 55 -21.23 8.80 9.53
CA ALA A 55 -22.36 8.31 10.31
C ALA A 55 -22.15 8.48 11.82
N PHE A 56 -20.90 8.43 12.29
CA PHE A 56 -20.56 8.69 13.68
C PHE A 56 -20.31 10.19 13.87
N THR A 57 -20.99 10.79 14.83
CA THR A 57 -20.58 12.12 15.31
C THR A 57 -19.32 11.97 16.15
N LEU A 58 -18.16 12.10 15.49
CA LEU A 58 -16.85 11.91 16.10
C LEU A 58 -16.38 13.19 16.80
N THR A 59 -15.90 13.02 18.03
CA THR A 59 -15.11 14.04 18.72
C THR A 59 -13.70 14.13 18.11
N ASN A 60 -13.02 15.25 18.31
CA ASN A 60 -11.62 15.43 17.87
C ASN A 60 -10.69 14.33 18.41
N PHE A 61 -10.91 13.87 19.65
CA PHE A 61 -10.16 12.77 20.24
C PHE A 61 -10.40 11.45 19.49
N GLN A 62 -11.66 11.13 19.17
CA GLN A 62 -12.00 9.93 18.40
C GLN A 62 -11.42 9.97 16.98
N ALA A 63 -11.49 11.11 16.30
CA ALA A 63 -10.84 11.29 15.00
C ALA A 63 -9.31 11.10 15.08
N GLY A 64 -8.68 11.55 16.17
CA GLY A 64 -7.27 11.27 16.44
C GLY A 64 -6.96 9.78 16.64
N LEU A 65 -7.83 9.04 17.32
CA LEU A 65 -7.67 7.59 17.51
C LEU A 65 -7.73 6.81 16.20
N ILE A 66 -8.59 7.22 15.26
CA ILE A 66 -8.64 6.64 13.91
C ILE A 66 -7.31 6.80 13.20
N GLN A 67 -6.70 7.99 13.25
CA GLN A 67 -5.37 8.21 12.67
C GLN A 67 -4.29 7.36 13.35
N SER A 68 -4.36 7.20 14.68
CA SER A 68 -3.43 6.37 15.44
C SER A 68 -3.45 4.89 15.02
N ALA A 69 -4.59 4.39 14.52
CA ALA A 69 -4.70 3.02 14.01
C ALA A 69 -3.75 2.78 12.82
N PHE A 70 -3.64 3.75 11.90
CA PHE A 70 -2.71 3.65 10.77
C PHE A 70 -1.25 3.64 11.23
N TYR A 71 -0.86 4.49 12.19
CA TYR A 71 0.48 4.44 12.77
C TYR A 71 0.75 3.11 13.46
N PHE A 72 -0.21 2.57 14.20
CA PHE A 72 -0.10 1.24 14.79
C PHE A 72 0.15 0.16 13.72
N GLY A 73 -0.65 0.15 12.66
CA GLY A 73 -0.51 -0.79 11.54
C GLY A 73 0.82 -0.68 10.83
N TYR A 74 1.26 0.52 10.46
CA TYR A 74 2.45 0.74 9.63
C TYR A 74 3.76 0.90 10.40
N PHE A 75 3.73 1.05 11.73
CA PHE A 75 4.94 1.21 12.55
C PHE A 75 5.14 0.06 13.55
N ILE A 76 4.08 -0.35 14.26
CA ILE A 76 4.21 -1.35 15.32
C ILE A 76 4.17 -2.77 14.74
N ILE A 77 3.21 -3.06 13.87
CA ILE A 77 2.96 -4.41 13.33
C ILE A 77 4.04 -4.96 12.38
N PRO A 78 4.80 -4.16 11.61
CA PRO A 78 5.83 -4.69 10.72
C PRO A 78 6.90 -5.55 11.44
N ILE A 79 7.29 -5.18 12.66
CA ILE A 79 8.29 -5.95 13.43
C ILE A 79 7.74 -7.33 13.86
N PRO A 80 6.59 -7.42 14.57
CA PRO A 80 5.92 -8.69 14.84
C PRO A 80 5.62 -9.52 13.58
N ALA A 81 5.17 -8.88 12.50
CA ALA A 81 4.91 -9.55 11.22
C ALA A 81 6.21 -10.15 10.65
N GLY A 82 7.32 -9.41 10.68
CA GLY A 82 8.63 -9.92 10.28
C GLY A 82 9.11 -11.09 11.15
N ILE A 83 8.86 -11.07 12.46
CA ILE A 83 9.15 -12.19 13.37
C ILE A 83 8.30 -13.42 13.01
N LEU A 84 7.00 -13.23 12.74
CA LEU A 84 6.09 -14.28 12.30
C LEU A 84 6.61 -14.94 11.01
N MET A 85 6.97 -14.13 10.01
CA MET A 85 7.50 -14.59 8.74
C MET A 85 8.84 -15.33 8.92
N LYS A 86 9.72 -14.82 9.78
CA LYS A 86 11.00 -15.45 10.06
C LYS A 86 10.87 -16.79 10.79
N LYS A 87 9.83 -16.98 11.59
CA LYS A 87 9.55 -18.25 12.30
C LYS A 87 8.75 -19.26 11.47
N LEU A 88 7.92 -18.77 10.54
CA LEU A 88 7.05 -19.60 9.72
C LEU A 88 7.47 -19.53 8.25
N SER A 89 6.94 -18.55 7.50
CA SER A 89 7.28 -18.27 6.10
C SER A 89 6.65 -16.95 5.65
N TYR A 90 7.04 -16.44 4.48
CA TYR A 90 6.31 -15.34 3.81
C TYR A 90 4.83 -15.64 3.60
N LYS A 91 4.51 -16.88 3.16
CA LYS A 91 3.12 -17.31 2.94
C LYS A 91 2.28 -17.19 4.23
N ALA A 92 2.85 -17.58 5.37
CA ALA A 92 2.16 -17.43 6.66
C ALA A 92 1.86 -15.95 6.98
N GLY A 93 2.82 -15.05 6.74
CA GLY A 93 2.60 -13.61 6.90
C GLY A 93 1.47 -13.08 6.01
N ILE A 94 1.45 -13.45 4.73
CA ILE A 94 0.37 -13.05 3.80
C ILE A 94 -0.99 -13.55 4.26
N ILE A 95 -1.10 -14.82 4.64
CA ILE A 95 -2.38 -15.40 5.10
C ILE A 95 -2.85 -14.75 6.41
N THR A 96 -1.96 -14.53 7.38
CA THR A 96 -2.30 -13.83 8.61
C THR A 96 -2.76 -12.40 8.35
N GLY A 97 -2.07 -11.68 7.46
CA GLY A 97 -2.45 -10.32 7.07
C GLY A 97 -3.82 -10.24 6.39
N LEU A 98 -4.10 -11.15 5.43
CA LEU A 98 -5.41 -11.23 4.77
C LEU A 98 -6.52 -11.58 5.76
N PHE A 99 -6.26 -12.49 6.69
CA PHE A 99 -7.21 -12.85 7.74
C PHE A 99 -7.51 -11.68 8.68
N LEU A 100 -6.48 -10.97 9.15
CA LEU A 100 -6.65 -9.77 9.98
C LEU A 100 -7.50 -8.72 9.24
N TYR A 101 -7.18 -8.45 7.97
CA TYR A 101 -7.95 -7.50 7.18
C TYR A 101 -9.41 -7.92 7.03
N ALA A 102 -9.68 -9.16 6.60
CA ALA A 102 -11.04 -9.67 6.44
C ALA A 102 -11.83 -9.66 7.76
N PHE A 103 -11.19 -10.04 8.86
CA PHE A 103 -11.82 -10.04 10.18
C PHE A 103 -12.15 -8.62 10.63
N GLY A 104 -11.21 -7.68 10.53
CA GLY A 104 -11.45 -6.28 10.88
C GLY A 104 -12.53 -5.63 10.02
N ALA A 105 -12.57 -5.92 8.72
CA ALA A 105 -13.62 -5.44 7.82
C ALA A 105 -14.98 -6.08 8.13
N ALA A 106 -15.02 -7.37 8.50
CA ALA A 106 -16.26 -8.03 8.92
C ALA A 106 -16.81 -7.44 10.23
N LEU A 107 -15.96 -6.94 11.13
CA LEU A 107 -16.39 -6.25 12.36
C LEU A 107 -17.16 -4.95 12.10
N PHE A 108 -17.04 -4.34 10.91
CA PHE A 108 -17.79 -3.13 10.59
C PHE A 108 -19.28 -3.39 10.40
N TRP A 109 -19.67 -4.60 10.00
CA TRP A 109 -21.08 -4.98 9.89
C TRP A 109 -21.82 -4.90 11.23
N PRO A 110 -21.41 -5.65 12.28
CA PRO A 110 -22.07 -5.53 13.58
C PRO A 110 -21.87 -4.12 14.16
N ALA A 111 -20.71 -3.49 13.97
CA ALA A 111 -20.50 -2.11 14.43
C ALA A 111 -21.50 -1.10 13.84
N ALA A 112 -21.89 -1.29 12.57
CA ALA A 112 -22.94 -0.51 11.91
C ALA A 112 -24.32 -0.80 12.50
N GLU A 113 -24.70 -2.07 12.64
CA GLU A 113 -26.05 -2.45 13.13
C GLU A 113 -26.34 -1.91 14.53
N ILE A 114 -25.35 -1.97 15.43
CA ILE A 114 -25.50 -1.47 16.81
C ILE A 114 -24.99 -0.04 17.00
N MET A 115 -24.59 0.65 15.92
CA MET A 115 -24.03 2.01 15.94
C MET A 115 -22.93 2.19 17.01
N ASN A 116 -22.02 1.22 17.12
CA ASN A 116 -20.98 1.20 18.17
C ASN A 116 -19.61 1.61 17.61
N TYR A 117 -19.20 2.84 17.95
CA TYR A 117 -17.91 3.41 17.57
C TYR A 117 -16.71 2.57 18.07
N THR A 118 -16.76 2.03 19.29
CA THR A 118 -15.64 1.27 19.85
C THR A 118 -15.41 -0.02 19.08
N LEU A 119 -16.48 -0.70 18.67
CA LEU A 119 -16.38 -1.92 17.85
C LEU A 119 -15.82 -1.60 16.46
N PHE A 120 -16.25 -0.49 15.86
CA PHE A 120 -15.65 0.03 14.63
C PHE A 120 -14.16 0.33 14.80
N LEU A 121 -13.77 1.02 15.88
CA LEU A 121 -12.38 1.36 16.15
C LEU A 121 -11.52 0.09 16.31
N VAL A 122 -12.00 -0.92 17.04
CA VAL A 122 -11.31 -2.21 17.15
C VAL A 122 -11.14 -2.86 15.78
N GLY A 123 -12.21 -2.91 14.96
CA GLY A 123 -12.12 -3.40 13.59
C GLY A 123 -11.07 -2.65 12.77
N LEU A 124 -11.02 -1.33 12.89
CA LEU A 124 -10.06 -0.48 12.18
C LEU A 124 -8.61 -0.76 12.58
N PHE A 125 -8.32 -0.95 13.86
CA PHE A 125 -6.99 -1.34 14.34
C PHE A 125 -6.57 -2.71 13.80
N ILE A 126 -7.51 -3.66 13.70
CA ILE A 126 -7.25 -4.98 13.13
C ILE A 126 -7.00 -4.88 11.62
N ILE A 127 -7.80 -4.09 10.87
CA ILE A 127 -7.55 -3.79 9.46
C ILE A 127 -6.14 -3.21 9.28
N ALA A 128 -5.78 -2.20 10.08
CA ALA A 128 -4.47 -1.56 10.01
C ALA A 128 -3.33 -2.55 10.30
N ALA A 129 -3.52 -3.49 11.24
CA ALA A 129 -2.56 -4.57 11.45
C ALA A 129 -2.47 -5.51 10.25
N GLY A 130 -3.59 -5.85 9.62
CA GLY A 130 -3.62 -6.61 8.37
C GLY A 130 -2.82 -5.94 7.26
N LEU A 131 -3.01 -4.63 7.07
CA LEU A 131 -2.28 -3.82 6.09
C LEU A 131 -0.77 -3.83 6.34
N GLY A 132 -0.33 -3.51 7.56
CA GLY A 132 1.09 -3.53 7.92
C GLY A 132 1.73 -4.92 7.75
N CYS A 133 0.99 -5.97 8.09
CA CYS A 133 1.43 -7.35 7.91
C CYS A 133 1.58 -7.71 6.42
N LEU A 134 0.61 -7.33 5.58
CA LEU A 134 0.64 -7.59 4.13
C LEU A 134 1.76 -6.84 3.43
N GLU A 135 1.97 -5.56 3.73
CA GLU A 135 3.07 -4.77 3.15
C GLU A 135 4.44 -5.35 3.51
N THR A 136 4.57 -5.81 4.76
CA THR A 136 5.82 -6.44 5.23
C THR A 136 6.05 -7.80 4.58
N ALA A 137 4.98 -8.53 4.25
CA ALA A 137 5.07 -9.90 3.73
C ALA A 137 5.12 -9.97 2.20
N ALA A 138 4.21 -9.29 1.51
CA ALA A 138 3.98 -9.46 0.09
C ALA A 138 5.11 -8.86 -0.75
N ASN A 139 5.59 -7.66 -0.41
CA ASN A 139 6.67 -6.98 -1.16
C ASN A 139 7.95 -7.84 -1.26
N PRO A 140 8.56 -8.29 -0.15
CA PRO A 140 9.72 -9.16 -0.24
C PRO A 140 9.39 -10.48 -0.91
N PHE A 141 8.21 -11.07 -0.67
CA PHE A 141 7.80 -12.32 -1.30
C PHE A 141 7.81 -12.26 -2.83
N VAL A 142 7.27 -11.20 -3.44
CA VAL A 142 7.30 -11.02 -4.90
C VAL A 142 8.73 -10.88 -5.42
N THR A 143 9.58 -10.15 -4.70
CA THR A 143 10.97 -9.94 -5.13
C THR A 143 11.80 -11.22 -5.10
N VAL A 144 11.56 -12.13 -4.15
CA VAL A 144 12.32 -13.39 -4.04
C VAL A 144 11.72 -14.54 -4.85
N LEU A 145 10.51 -14.36 -5.41
CA LEU A 145 9.83 -15.38 -6.21
C LEU A 145 10.40 -15.51 -7.63
N GLY A 146 11.62 -16.04 -7.73
CA GLY A 146 12.32 -16.29 -8.99
C GLY A 146 13.76 -15.76 -8.97
N PRO A 147 14.39 -15.54 -10.13
CA PRO A 147 15.78 -15.08 -10.20
C PRO A 147 15.97 -13.69 -9.58
N GLU A 148 17.07 -13.48 -8.85
CA GLU A 148 17.39 -12.24 -8.12
C GLU A 148 17.44 -11.02 -9.07
N SER A 149 18.04 -11.18 -10.25
CA SER A 149 18.21 -10.10 -11.24
C SER A 149 16.90 -9.48 -11.71
N SER A 150 15.79 -10.24 -11.70
CA SER A 150 14.46 -9.80 -12.12
C SER A 150 13.53 -9.47 -10.94
N GLY A 151 14.03 -9.48 -9.70
CA GLY A 151 13.24 -9.17 -8.50
C GLY A 151 12.60 -7.78 -8.55
N HIS A 152 13.34 -6.75 -8.99
CA HIS A 152 12.82 -5.38 -9.13
C HIS A 152 11.70 -5.29 -10.14
N PHE A 153 11.87 -5.93 -11.29
CA PHE A 153 10.87 -5.95 -12.34
C PHE A 153 9.59 -6.65 -11.88
N ARG A 154 9.72 -7.80 -11.20
CA ARG A 154 8.56 -8.52 -10.64
C ARG A 154 7.77 -7.67 -9.66
N LEU A 155 8.45 -7.01 -8.72
CA LEU A 155 7.79 -6.11 -7.76
C LEU A 155 7.11 -4.94 -8.46
N ASN A 156 7.80 -4.28 -9.40
CA ASN A 156 7.25 -3.14 -10.13
C ASN A 156 6.03 -3.52 -10.99
N LEU A 157 6.07 -4.68 -11.62
CA LEU A 157 4.94 -5.19 -12.39
C LEU A 157 3.75 -5.53 -11.47
N ALA A 158 3.97 -6.21 -10.34
CA ALA A 158 2.92 -6.47 -9.36
C ALA A 158 2.32 -5.17 -8.79
N GLN A 159 3.15 -4.16 -8.52
CA GLN A 159 2.75 -2.83 -8.09
C GLN A 159 1.99 -2.05 -9.18
N THR A 160 2.28 -2.31 -10.46
CA THR A 160 1.50 -1.75 -11.58
C THR A 160 0.09 -2.34 -11.62
N PHE A 161 -0.04 -3.66 -11.39
CA PHE A 161 -1.36 -4.30 -11.24
C PHE A 161 -2.11 -3.80 -10.00
N ASN A 162 -1.41 -3.52 -8.91
CA ASN A 162 -1.99 -2.87 -7.74
C ASN A 162 -2.55 -1.47 -8.11
N SER A 163 -1.76 -0.61 -8.74
CA SER A 163 -2.22 0.71 -9.19
C SER A 163 -3.37 0.62 -10.20
N PHE A 164 -3.37 -0.37 -11.08
CA PHE A 164 -4.49 -0.61 -11.98
C PHE A 164 -5.77 -0.97 -11.21
N GLY A 165 -5.66 -1.84 -10.20
CA GLY A 165 -6.78 -2.19 -9.31
C GLY A 165 -7.32 -0.98 -8.55
N ALA A 166 -6.44 -0.09 -8.08
CA ALA A 166 -6.82 1.16 -7.44
C ALA A 166 -7.65 2.06 -8.38
N ILE A 167 -7.21 2.23 -9.63
CA ILE A 167 -7.97 3.00 -10.64
C ILE A 167 -9.35 2.39 -10.87
N ILE A 168 -9.43 1.06 -11.03
CA ILE A 168 -10.70 0.37 -11.21
C ILE A 168 -11.62 0.58 -10.00
N ALA A 169 -11.09 0.49 -8.77
CA ALA A 169 -11.86 0.75 -7.56
C ALA A 169 -12.38 2.19 -7.50
N VAL A 170 -11.59 3.20 -7.88
CA VAL A 170 -12.08 4.58 -7.91
C VAL A 170 -13.15 4.77 -8.97
N VAL A 171 -12.89 4.34 -10.22
CA VAL A 171 -13.83 4.54 -11.34
C VAL A 171 -15.17 3.82 -11.11
N PHE A 172 -15.13 2.55 -10.73
CA PHE A 172 -16.33 1.74 -10.56
C PHE A 172 -16.91 1.85 -9.14
N GLY A 173 -16.08 1.96 -8.11
CA GLY A 173 -16.55 2.10 -6.73
C GLY A 173 -17.25 3.43 -6.47
N GLN A 174 -16.68 4.54 -6.94
CA GLN A 174 -17.33 5.85 -6.79
C GLN A 174 -18.67 5.91 -7.52
N SER A 175 -18.75 5.37 -8.75
CA SER A 175 -19.99 5.44 -9.54
C SER A 175 -21.06 4.44 -9.08
N LEU A 176 -20.70 3.21 -8.74
CA LEU A 176 -21.67 2.16 -8.41
C LEU A 176 -22.05 2.11 -6.92
N ILE A 177 -21.14 2.50 -6.03
CA ILE A 177 -21.35 2.39 -4.59
C ILE A 177 -21.85 3.71 -4.00
N LEU A 178 -21.20 4.83 -4.29
CA LEU A 178 -21.61 6.12 -3.72
C LEU A 178 -22.95 6.63 -4.29
N SER A 179 -23.41 6.13 -5.43
CA SER A 179 -24.77 6.44 -5.93
C SER A 179 -25.89 5.90 -5.03
N ASN A 180 -25.60 4.87 -4.23
CA ASN A 180 -26.56 4.29 -3.28
C ASN A 180 -26.40 4.87 -1.86
N VAL A 181 -25.39 5.70 -1.62
CA VAL A 181 -25.18 6.38 -0.34
C VAL A 181 -26.09 7.62 -0.30
N PRO A 182 -26.91 7.81 0.74
CA PRO A 182 -27.71 9.02 0.91
C PRO A 182 -26.81 10.26 0.96
N HIS A 183 -27.01 11.21 0.04
CA HIS A 183 -26.29 12.49 0.04
C HIS A 183 -27.18 13.58 0.64
N GLN A 184 -26.77 14.15 1.77
CA GLN A 184 -27.40 15.32 2.35
C GLN A 184 -26.36 16.39 2.66
N SER A 185 -26.70 17.64 2.35
CA SER A 185 -25.84 18.77 2.70
C SER A 185 -25.83 18.97 4.21
N GLN A 186 -24.71 19.48 4.75
CA GLN A 186 -24.57 19.73 6.19
C GLN A 186 -25.69 20.65 6.72
N ASP A 187 -26.10 21.66 5.94
CA ASP A 187 -27.20 22.56 6.30
C ASP A 187 -28.55 21.84 6.49
N VAL A 188 -28.80 20.77 5.74
CA VAL A 188 -30.00 19.94 5.93
C VAL A 188 -29.85 19.07 7.17
N LEU A 189 -28.68 18.47 7.39
CA LEU A 189 -28.40 17.62 8.56
C LEU A 189 -28.54 18.41 9.88
N ASP A 190 -28.09 19.67 9.89
CA ASP A 190 -28.16 20.55 11.06
C ASP A 190 -29.62 20.98 11.38
N LYS A 191 -30.52 20.92 10.39
CA LYS A 191 -31.95 21.24 10.53
C LYS A 191 -32.84 20.03 10.83
N MET A 192 -32.31 18.81 10.75
CA MET A 192 -33.06 17.59 11.03
C MET A 192 -33.39 17.47 12.52
N SER A 193 -34.56 16.91 12.83
CA SER A 193 -34.86 16.49 14.21
C SER A 193 -33.91 15.37 14.65
N PRO A 194 -33.69 15.15 15.96
CA PRO A 194 -32.86 14.05 16.45
C PRO A 194 -33.27 12.68 15.90
N GLU A 195 -34.56 12.44 15.72
CA GLU A 195 -35.12 11.20 15.16
C GLU A 195 -34.78 11.06 13.67
N GLN A 196 -34.92 12.13 12.91
CA GLN A 196 -34.58 12.16 11.48
C GLN A 196 -33.08 11.96 11.25
N LEU A 197 -32.24 12.60 12.08
CA LEU A 197 -30.79 12.45 12.01
C LEU A 197 -30.34 11.02 12.36
N SER A 198 -30.98 10.40 13.35
CA SER A 198 -30.74 8.99 13.71
C SER A 198 -31.11 8.06 12.56
N ALA A 199 -32.29 8.25 11.95
CA ALA A 199 -32.73 7.47 10.79
C ALA A 199 -31.80 7.65 9.57
N TYR A 200 -31.34 8.88 9.31
CA TYR A 200 -30.38 9.16 8.26
C TYR A 200 -29.06 8.42 8.49
N LYS A 201 -28.45 8.55 9.67
CA LYS A 201 -27.20 7.86 10.02
C LYS A 201 -27.34 6.34 9.92
N HIS A 202 -28.47 5.80 10.37
CA HIS A 202 -28.77 4.38 10.24
C HIS A 202 -28.86 3.94 8.77
N SER A 203 -29.54 4.71 7.91
CA SER A 203 -29.59 4.44 6.47
C SER A 203 -28.21 4.50 5.80
N LEU A 204 -27.35 5.41 6.26
CA LEU A 204 -25.99 5.58 5.74
C LEU A 204 -25.12 4.36 6.09
N VAL A 205 -25.15 3.88 7.34
CA VAL A 205 -24.39 2.68 7.72
C VAL A 205 -24.91 1.41 7.05
N LEU A 206 -26.23 1.29 6.81
CA LEU A 206 -26.79 0.17 6.06
C LEU A 206 -26.32 0.17 4.60
N SER A 207 -26.20 1.34 3.97
CA SER A 207 -25.77 1.45 2.57
C SER A 207 -24.34 0.94 2.33
N VAL A 208 -23.48 0.99 3.34
CA VAL A 208 -22.08 0.55 3.25
C VAL A 208 -21.88 -0.92 3.64
N GLN A 209 -22.83 -1.56 4.34
CA GLN A 209 -22.73 -2.97 4.76
C GLN A 209 -22.55 -3.93 3.58
N THR A 210 -23.38 -3.81 2.54
CA THR A 210 -23.31 -4.71 1.38
C THR A 210 -21.96 -4.56 0.63
N PRO A 211 -21.47 -3.35 0.31
CA PRO A 211 -20.12 -3.16 -0.22
C PRO A 211 -19.01 -3.76 0.66
N TYR A 212 -19.10 -3.62 1.99
CA TYR A 212 -18.13 -4.21 2.91
C TYR A 212 -18.12 -5.75 2.86
N MET A 213 -19.28 -6.40 2.72
CA MET A 213 -19.32 -7.86 2.55
C MET A 213 -18.71 -8.32 1.23
N ILE A 214 -18.85 -7.53 0.17
CA ILE A 214 -18.17 -7.79 -1.11
C ILE A 214 -16.65 -7.71 -0.92
N ILE A 215 -16.16 -6.68 -0.21
CA ILE A 215 -14.73 -6.55 0.12
C ILE A 215 -14.25 -7.77 0.91
N VAL A 216 -14.96 -8.17 1.98
CA VAL A 216 -14.62 -9.34 2.79
C VAL A 216 -14.58 -10.61 1.93
N ALA A 217 -15.58 -10.81 1.06
CA ALA A 217 -15.63 -11.97 0.16
C ALA A 217 -14.45 -12.00 -0.82
N ILE A 218 -14.06 -10.86 -1.39
CA ILE A 218 -12.89 -10.76 -2.29
C ILE A 218 -11.61 -11.08 -1.52
N VAL A 219 -11.43 -10.55 -0.31
CA VAL A 219 -10.23 -10.80 0.50
C VAL A 219 -10.13 -12.26 0.91
N LEU A 220 -11.25 -12.89 1.29
CA LEU A 220 -11.29 -14.32 1.61
C LEU A 220 -11.03 -15.19 0.36
N LEU A 221 -11.53 -14.79 -0.81
CA LEU A 221 -11.22 -15.46 -2.07
C LEU A 221 -9.72 -15.39 -2.38
N VAL A 222 -9.10 -14.21 -2.23
CA VAL A 222 -7.65 -14.04 -2.39
C VAL A 222 -6.88 -14.92 -1.40
N ALA A 223 -7.30 -14.95 -0.13
CA ALA A 223 -6.69 -15.80 0.89
C ALA A 223 -6.78 -17.29 0.52
N LEU A 224 -7.96 -17.73 0.06
CA LEU A 224 -8.18 -19.10 -0.41
C LEU A 224 -7.26 -19.44 -1.59
N LEU A 225 -7.16 -18.57 -2.59
CA LEU A 225 -6.28 -18.77 -3.73
C LEU A 225 -4.80 -18.87 -3.32
N ILE A 226 -4.33 -18.03 -2.38
CA ILE A 226 -2.97 -18.17 -1.83
C ILE A 226 -2.79 -19.49 -1.08
N MET A 227 -3.78 -19.91 -0.29
CA MET A 227 -3.71 -21.20 0.44
C MET A 227 -3.58 -22.38 -0.53
N LEU A 228 -4.39 -22.42 -1.57
CA LEU A 228 -4.40 -23.48 -2.59
C LEU A 228 -3.15 -23.46 -3.47
N THR A 229 -2.51 -22.31 -3.64
CA THR A 229 -1.29 -22.19 -4.45
C THR A 229 -0.09 -22.73 -3.69
N LYS A 230 0.60 -23.70 -4.31
CA LYS A 230 1.91 -24.18 -3.86
C LYS A 230 3.00 -23.32 -4.48
N PHE A 231 3.70 -22.58 -3.62
CA PHE A 231 4.86 -21.80 -4.02
C PHE A 231 6.14 -22.64 -3.90
N PRO A 232 7.13 -22.42 -4.79
CA PRO A 232 8.43 -23.07 -4.69
C PRO A 232 9.15 -22.65 -3.40
N ALA A 233 9.96 -23.55 -2.84
CA ALA A 233 10.73 -23.27 -1.62
C ALA A 233 11.74 -22.13 -1.88
N LEU A 234 11.81 -21.17 -0.97
CA LEU A 234 12.68 -20.01 -1.05
C LEU A 234 13.82 -20.15 -0.05
N GLN A 235 15.06 -19.87 -0.46
CA GLN A 235 16.22 -19.95 0.44
C GLN A 235 16.10 -18.97 1.64
N SER A 236 15.40 -17.84 1.44
CA SER A 236 15.08 -16.88 2.50
C SER A 236 14.12 -17.42 3.57
N ASP A 237 13.40 -18.50 3.29
CA ASP A 237 12.52 -19.22 4.24
C ASP A 237 13.23 -20.37 4.96
N ASN A 238 14.53 -20.60 4.73
CA ASN A 238 15.25 -21.68 5.40
C ASN A 238 15.50 -21.34 6.89
N HIS A 239 15.12 -22.28 7.76
CA HIS A 239 15.22 -22.18 9.23
C HIS A 239 16.51 -22.78 9.81
N SER A 240 17.59 -22.87 9.03
CA SER A 240 18.82 -23.60 9.43
C SER A 240 19.64 -22.94 10.56
N ASP A 241 19.35 -21.70 10.93
CA ASP A 241 20.22 -20.89 11.79
C ASP A 241 19.69 -20.73 13.23
N ALA A 242 19.78 -21.78 14.04
CA ALA A 242 19.27 -21.81 15.41
C ALA A 242 19.94 -20.80 16.39
N LYS A 243 21.15 -20.30 16.09
CA LYS A 243 21.88 -19.31 16.93
C LYS A 243 22.06 -17.93 16.28
N GLN A 244 21.90 -17.80 14.97
CA GLN A 244 22.03 -16.52 14.24
C GLN A 244 20.67 -15.90 13.82
N GLY A 245 19.56 -16.56 14.17
CA GLY A 245 18.18 -16.10 13.92
C GLY A 245 17.61 -15.13 14.96
N SER A 246 18.37 -14.71 15.99
CA SER A 246 17.87 -13.77 17.00
C SER A 246 17.60 -12.38 16.40
N PHE A 247 16.49 -11.74 16.79
CA PHE A 247 16.10 -10.42 16.31
C PHE A 247 17.22 -9.37 16.46
N SER A 248 17.90 -9.35 17.61
CA SER A 248 19.02 -8.44 17.87
C SER A 248 20.24 -8.72 16.97
N ALA A 249 20.52 -10.00 16.67
CA ALA A 249 21.59 -10.38 15.74
C ALA A 249 21.27 -9.98 14.29
N SER A 250 20.01 -10.05 13.88
CA SER A 250 19.56 -9.56 12.56
C SER A 250 19.60 -8.03 12.50
N LEU A 251 19.11 -7.33 13.52
CA LEU A 251 19.11 -5.87 13.56
C LEU A 251 20.52 -5.28 13.55
N SER A 252 21.45 -5.86 14.33
CA SER A 252 22.86 -5.42 14.36
C SER A 252 23.61 -5.68 13.05
N ARG A 253 23.23 -6.72 12.28
CA ARG A 253 23.72 -6.91 10.92
C ARG A 253 23.14 -5.84 9.99
N LEU A 254 21.82 -5.65 9.98
CA LEU A 254 21.16 -4.64 9.15
C LEU A 254 21.71 -3.22 9.41
N ALA A 255 21.99 -2.85 10.65
CA ALA A 255 22.57 -1.56 10.99
C ALA A 255 23.99 -1.33 10.41
N ARG A 256 24.76 -2.39 10.15
CA ARG A 256 26.08 -2.28 9.48
C ARG A 256 25.96 -2.14 7.97
N ILE A 257 24.83 -2.57 7.42
CA ILE A 257 24.55 -2.56 6.00
C ILE A 257 24.21 -1.13 5.58
N ARG A 258 25.21 -0.39 5.09
CA ARG A 258 25.11 1.05 4.75
C ARG A 258 23.94 1.32 3.80
N HIS A 259 23.81 0.55 2.74
CA HIS A 259 22.78 0.78 1.73
C HIS A 259 21.36 0.50 2.23
N TRP A 260 21.19 -0.42 3.18
CA TRP A 260 19.89 -0.69 3.82
C TRP A 260 19.45 0.54 4.63
N ARG A 261 20.37 1.14 5.40
CA ARG A 261 20.10 2.37 6.15
C ARG A 261 19.70 3.53 5.22
N TRP A 262 20.38 3.68 4.09
CA TRP A 262 20.03 4.70 3.10
C TRP A 262 18.69 4.41 2.41
N ALA A 263 18.37 3.14 2.13
CA ALA A 263 17.06 2.76 1.60
C ALA A 263 15.91 3.05 2.59
N VAL A 264 16.13 2.81 3.89
CA VAL A 264 15.17 3.18 4.94
C VAL A 264 14.92 4.68 4.97
N LEU A 265 15.98 5.50 4.93
CA LEU A 265 15.85 6.96 4.86
C LEU A 265 15.17 7.40 3.57
N ALA A 266 15.53 6.81 2.43
CA ALA A 266 14.93 7.11 1.14
C ALA A 266 13.42 6.80 1.14
N GLN A 267 13.00 5.67 1.71
CA GLN A 267 11.59 5.31 1.80
C GLN A 267 10.82 6.24 2.74
N PHE A 268 11.42 6.66 3.85
CA PHE A 268 10.84 7.66 4.75
C PHE A 268 10.60 9.00 4.00
N CYS A 269 11.62 9.49 3.28
CA CYS A 269 11.49 10.71 2.47
C CYS A 269 10.47 10.54 1.33
N TYR A 270 10.43 9.38 0.68
CA TYR A 270 9.49 9.07 -0.40
C TYR A 270 8.03 9.15 0.07
N VAL A 271 7.69 8.46 1.18
CA VAL A 271 6.33 8.47 1.74
C VAL A 271 5.95 9.89 2.21
N GLY A 272 6.88 10.60 2.86
CA GLY A 272 6.67 11.98 3.28
C GLY A 272 6.41 12.92 2.09
N ALA A 273 7.20 12.82 1.03
CA ALA A 273 7.01 13.61 -0.18
C ALA A 273 5.70 13.27 -0.89
N GLN A 274 5.38 11.98 -1.06
CA GLN A 274 4.16 11.53 -1.74
C GLN A 274 2.92 12.05 -1.04
N THR A 275 2.83 11.83 0.27
CA THR A 275 1.69 12.24 1.09
C THR A 275 1.56 13.77 1.18
N ALA A 276 2.68 14.49 1.26
CA ALA A 276 2.66 15.95 1.20
C ALA A 276 2.09 16.45 -0.14
N CYS A 277 2.57 15.93 -1.27
CA CYS A 277 2.08 16.35 -2.58
C CYS A 277 0.58 16.08 -2.74
N TRP A 278 0.05 14.91 -2.36
CA TRP A 278 -1.39 14.63 -2.45
C TRP A 278 -2.22 15.47 -1.47
N SER A 279 -1.78 15.59 -0.22
CA SER A 279 -2.55 16.27 0.82
C SER A 279 -2.70 17.78 0.57
N TYR A 280 -1.66 18.39 -0.01
CA TYR A 280 -1.66 19.83 -0.29
C TYR A 280 -2.12 20.19 -1.71
N LEU A 281 -2.32 19.23 -2.62
CA LEU A 281 -2.69 19.50 -4.02
C LEU A 281 -3.95 20.35 -4.17
N ILE A 282 -5.05 19.97 -3.52
CA ILE A 282 -6.32 20.70 -3.63
C ILE A 282 -6.18 22.09 -3.00
N ARG A 283 -5.48 22.20 -1.86
CA ARG A 283 -5.26 23.48 -1.18
C ARG A 283 -4.42 24.42 -2.07
N TYR A 284 -3.33 23.91 -2.63
CA TYR A 284 -2.49 24.62 -3.57
C TYR A 284 -3.30 25.11 -4.77
N ALA A 285 -4.13 24.25 -5.38
CA ALA A 285 -4.95 24.62 -6.54
C ALA A 285 -5.92 25.77 -6.23
N VAL A 286 -6.57 25.74 -5.05
CA VAL A 286 -7.55 26.76 -4.64
C VAL A 286 -6.88 28.08 -4.26
N GLU A 287 -5.70 28.03 -3.65
CA GLU A 287 -4.96 29.22 -3.21
C GLU A 287 -4.24 29.94 -4.37
N GLU A 288 -3.67 29.17 -5.31
CA GLU A 288 -2.82 29.72 -6.38
C GLU A 288 -3.58 30.10 -7.66
N ILE A 289 -4.78 29.54 -7.89
CA ILE A 289 -5.54 29.80 -9.11
C ILE A 289 -6.82 30.56 -8.77
N PRO A 290 -6.95 31.82 -9.23
CA PRO A 290 -8.19 32.58 -9.08
C PRO A 290 -9.38 31.81 -9.68
N SER A 291 -10.49 31.76 -8.95
CA SER A 291 -11.73 31.06 -9.35
C SER A 291 -11.65 29.53 -9.35
N MET A 292 -10.58 28.92 -8.85
CA MET A 292 -10.51 27.47 -8.66
C MET A 292 -11.40 27.02 -7.50
N THR A 293 -12.32 26.09 -7.77
CA THR A 293 -13.14 25.47 -6.72
C THR A 293 -12.51 24.16 -6.26
N ALA A 294 -12.72 23.79 -4.98
CA ALA A 294 -12.24 22.50 -4.47
C ALA A 294 -12.78 21.31 -5.26
N GLY A 295 -14.03 21.40 -5.76
CA GLY A 295 -14.64 20.39 -6.61
C GLY A 295 -13.93 20.23 -7.96
N PHE A 296 -13.54 21.33 -8.62
CA PHE A 296 -12.77 21.23 -9.86
C PHE A 296 -11.32 20.80 -9.61
N ALA A 297 -10.71 21.25 -8.51
CA ALA A 297 -9.37 20.82 -8.08
C ALA A 297 -9.27 19.31 -7.84
N ALA A 298 -10.37 18.66 -7.43
CA ALA A 298 -10.43 17.20 -7.29
C ALA A 298 -10.17 16.48 -8.63
N ASN A 299 -10.47 17.08 -9.79
CA ASN A 299 -10.13 16.51 -11.09
C ASN A 299 -8.61 16.41 -11.30
N TYR A 300 -7.83 17.37 -10.79
CA TYR A 300 -6.36 17.29 -10.81
C TYR A 300 -5.86 16.16 -9.91
N LEU A 301 -6.51 15.93 -8.76
CA LEU A 301 -6.21 14.79 -7.92
C LEU A 301 -6.48 13.47 -8.66
N THR A 302 -7.59 13.34 -9.38
CA THR A 302 -7.83 12.19 -10.26
C THR A 302 -6.75 12.08 -11.35
N GLY A 303 -6.35 13.20 -11.95
CA GLY A 303 -5.25 13.28 -12.89
C GLY A 303 -3.92 12.77 -12.32
N THR A 304 -3.63 13.04 -11.04
CA THR A 304 -2.44 12.50 -10.38
C THR A 304 -2.44 10.99 -10.25
N MET A 305 -3.59 10.37 -10.02
CA MET A 305 -3.71 8.90 -9.93
C MET A 305 -3.45 8.25 -11.29
N VAL A 306 -3.95 8.86 -12.37
CA VAL A 306 -3.67 8.43 -13.74
C VAL A 306 -2.18 8.59 -14.07
N CYS A 307 -1.61 9.75 -13.72
CA CYS A 307 -0.18 10.03 -13.86
C CYS A 307 0.68 9.00 -13.13
N PHE A 308 0.31 8.66 -11.89
CA PHE A 308 1.00 7.66 -11.07
C PHE A 308 0.98 6.26 -11.72
N PHE A 309 -0.17 5.84 -12.26
CA PHE A 309 -0.27 4.58 -12.99
C PHE A 309 0.57 4.56 -14.27
N ILE A 310 0.47 5.60 -15.11
CA ILE A 310 1.28 5.72 -16.33
C ILE A 310 2.77 5.75 -15.99
N GLY A 311 3.12 6.47 -14.93
CA GLY A 311 4.46 6.55 -14.35
C GLY A 311 5.03 5.20 -13.95
N ARG A 312 4.26 4.40 -13.20
CA ARG A 312 4.64 3.02 -12.85
C ARG A 312 4.74 2.11 -14.06
N PHE A 313 3.81 2.19 -15.00
CA PHE A 313 3.83 1.36 -16.20
C PHE A 313 5.08 1.64 -17.05
N THR A 314 5.35 2.91 -17.34
CA THR A 314 6.54 3.37 -18.09
C THR A 314 7.83 3.13 -17.32
N GLY A 315 7.83 3.37 -16.00
CA GLY A 315 8.96 3.09 -15.11
C GLY A 315 9.32 1.61 -15.06
N THR A 316 8.33 0.72 -14.99
CA THR A 316 8.54 -0.74 -15.08
C THR A 316 9.16 -1.13 -16.41
N TRP A 317 8.68 -0.54 -17.51
CA TRP A 317 9.29 -0.73 -18.83
C TRP A 317 10.75 -0.23 -18.88
N LEU A 318 11.05 0.93 -18.29
CA LEU A 318 12.43 1.45 -18.21
C LEU A 318 13.33 0.56 -17.35
N ILE A 319 12.83 0.02 -16.23
CA ILE A 319 13.57 -0.93 -15.36
C ILE A 319 13.89 -2.23 -16.13
N SER A 320 13.09 -2.61 -17.12
CA SER A 320 13.40 -3.76 -17.98
C SER A 320 14.55 -3.50 -18.97
N ARG A 321 14.88 -2.22 -19.24
CA ARG A 321 15.89 -1.80 -20.22
C ARG A 321 17.16 -1.25 -19.59
N PHE A 322 17.04 -0.64 -18.41
CA PHE A 322 18.12 0.08 -17.74
C PHE A 322 18.31 -0.38 -16.30
N ALA A 323 19.47 -0.10 -15.71
CA ALA A 323 19.75 -0.44 -14.33
C ALA A 323 18.78 0.29 -13.37
N PRO A 324 18.13 -0.41 -12.41
CA PRO A 324 17.09 0.17 -11.54
C PRO A 324 17.50 1.45 -10.81
N HIS A 325 18.74 1.50 -10.29
CA HIS A 325 19.25 2.67 -9.57
C HIS A 325 19.40 3.91 -10.46
N LYS A 326 19.67 3.74 -11.77
CA LYS A 326 19.75 4.87 -12.72
C LYS A 326 18.37 5.43 -13.03
N VAL A 327 17.38 4.55 -13.21
CA VAL A 327 15.98 4.95 -13.41
C VAL A 327 15.47 5.69 -12.18
N LEU A 328 15.70 5.14 -10.97
CA LEU A 328 15.33 5.78 -9.71
C LEU A 328 16.01 7.15 -9.54
N ALA A 329 17.32 7.25 -9.80
CA ALA A 329 18.04 8.52 -9.69
C ALA A 329 17.52 9.57 -10.68
N ALA A 330 17.24 9.18 -11.92
CA ALA A 330 16.65 10.09 -12.91
C ALA A 330 15.26 10.57 -12.48
N TYR A 331 14.39 9.66 -12.03
CA TYR A 331 13.05 9.99 -11.56
C TYR A 331 13.10 10.92 -10.34
N ALA A 332 14.01 10.65 -9.39
CA ALA A 332 14.20 11.50 -8.20
C ALA A 332 14.67 12.91 -8.56
N LEU A 333 15.61 13.06 -9.50
CA LEU A 333 16.09 14.37 -9.96
C LEU A 333 15.00 15.17 -10.67
N ILE A 334 14.22 14.52 -11.54
CA ILE A 334 13.10 15.17 -12.23
C ILE A 334 12.03 15.57 -11.20
N ALA A 335 11.72 14.71 -10.23
CA ALA A 335 10.74 15.00 -9.19
C ALA A 335 11.18 16.20 -8.32
N MET A 336 12.46 16.27 -7.98
CA MET A 336 13.03 17.42 -7.25
C MET A 336 12.94 18.70 -8.08
N ALA A 337 13.25 18.65 -9.38
CA ALA A 337 13.12 19.80 -10.27
C ALA A 337 11.66 20.28 -10.39
N LEU A 338 10.69 19.36 -10.55
CA LEU A 338 9.27 19.70 -10.61
C LEU A 338 8.77 20.28 -9.28
N CYS A 339 9.25 19.76 -8.14
CA CYS A 339 8.93 20.31 -6.83
C CYS A 339 9.43 21.75 -6.68
N LEU A 340 10.67 22.04 -7.13
CA LEU A 340 11.20 23.41 -7.15
C LEU A 340 10.39 24.32 -8.08
N ILE A 341 10.00 23.84 -9.26
CA ILE A 341 9.13 24.61 -10.17
C ILE A 341 7.78 24.91 -9.49
N SER A 342 7.17 23.94 -8.82
CA SER A 342 5.93 24.15 -8.09
C SER A 342 6.07 25.16 -6.94
N ALA A 343 7.22 25.18 -6.27
CA ALA A 343 7.46 26.09 -5.15
C ALA A 343 7.71 27.54 -5.62
N PHE A 344 8.33 27.75 -6.78
CA PHE A 344 8.75 29.09 -7.23
C PHE A 344 7.91 29.70 -8.36
N ALA A 345 7.28 28.90 -9.22
CA ALA A 345 6.54 29.42 -10.37
C ALA A 345 5.10 29.85 -10.03
N GLY A 346 4.45 29.15 -9.08
CA GLY A 346 3.07 29.41 -8.70
C GLY A 346 2.04 29.13 -9.81
N GLY A 347 0.76 29.41 -9.50
CA GLY A 347 -0.36 29.35 -10.43
C GLY A 347 -0.54 28.01 -11.16
N HIS A 348 -1.00 28.07 -12.41
CA HIS A 348 -1.26 26.88 -13.22
C HIS A 348 0.00 26.04 -13.51
N VAL A 349 1.16 26.70 -13.69
CA VAL A 349 2.42 26.00 -13.99
C VAL A 349 2.84 25.16 -12.79
N GLY A 350 2.74 25.72 -11.59
CA GLY A 350 3.05 24.99 -10.37
C GLY A 350 2.08 23.84 -10.11
N LEU A 351 0.77 24.04 -10.35
CA LEU A 351 -0.23 22.98 -10.21
C LEU A 351 0.03 21.81 -11.19
N ILE A 352 0.36 22.12 -12.44
CA ILE A 352 0.70 21.11 -13.46
C ILE A 352 1.98 20.38 -13.05
N ALA A 353 3.02 21.10 -12.62
CA ALA A 353 4.27 20.50 -12.15
C ALA A 353 4.03 19.53 -10.97
N LEU A 354 3.24 19.95 -9.99
CA LEU A 354 2.85 19.13 -8.84
C LEU A 354 2.02 17.90 -9.26
N THR A 355 1.19 18.04 -10.30
CA THR A 355 0.41 16.93 -10.86
C THR A 355 1.32 15.91 -11.57
N PHE A 356 2.22 16.37 -12.45
CA PHE A 356 3.12 15.51 -13.22
C PHE A 356 4.22 14.86 -12.38
N MET A 357 4.62 15.48 -11.26
CA MET A 357 5.56 14.88 -10.32
C MET A 357 5.10 13.48 -9.89
N GLN A 358 3.79 13.21 -9.89
CA GLN A 358 3.22 11.93 -9.51
C GLN A 358 3.53 10.80 -10.50
N CYS A 359 3.84 11.10 -11.76
CA CYS A 359 4.37 10.11 -12.71
C CYS A 359 5.72 9.52 -12.28
N LEU A 360 6.42 10.17 -11.34
CA LEU A 360 7.80 9.83 -11.00
C LEU A 360 7.91 8.99 -9.72
N TYR A 361 6.78 8.68 -9.09
CA TYR A 361 6.75 7.79 -7.93
C TYR A 361 6.66 6.34 -8.41
N VAL A 362 7.82 5.74 -8.64
CA VAL A 362 7.96 4.33 -9.02
C VAL A 362 8.59 3.58 -7.86
N ASP A 363 7.92 2.52 -7.38
CA ASP A 363 8.39 1.66 -6.29
C ASP A 363 9.60 0.85 -6.76
N SER A 364 10.76 1.50 -6.71
CA SER A 364 12.05 0.89 -6.99
C SER A 364 12.87 0.93 -5.72
N VAL A 365 12.36 0.33 -4.64
CA VAL A 365 13.22 0.01 -3.49
C VAL A 365 14.24 -1.00 -4.00
N PRO A 366 15.54 -0.66 -4.10
CA PRO A 366 16.49 -1.53 -4.75
C PRO A 366 16.82 -2.69 -3.81
N ASN A 367 16.25 -3.88 -4.03
CA ASN A 367 16.84 -5.14 -3.52
C ASN A 367 18.30 -5.38 -4.01
N ASN A 368 18.77 -4.71 -5.07
CA ASN A 368 20.17 -4.77 -5.52
C ASN A 368 21.13 -4.15 -4.51
N LEU A 369 20.61 -3.54 -3.45
CA LEU A 369 21.40 -3.15 -2.32
C LEU A 369 21.59 -4.35 -1.38
N LEU A 370 20.58 -5.20 -1.11
CA LEU A 370 20.71 -6.38 -0.25
C LEU A 370 21.68 -7.46 -0.78
N ALA A 371 21.85 -7.54 -2.09
CA ALA A 371 22.91 -8.32 -2.73
C ALA A 371 24.16 -7.43 -2.86
N GLY A 372 25.04 -7.52 -1.86
CA GLY A 372 26.28 -6.75 -1.82
C GLY A 372 27.12 -6.91 -3.09
N HIS A 373 27.28 -5.80 -3.79
CA HIS A 373 28.46 -5.51 -4.60
C HIS A 373 29.05 -4.18 -4.14
#